data_AF-A0A3B3UNZ0-F1
#
_entry.id   AF-A0A3B3UNZ0-F1
#
_cell.length_a   1.000
_cell.length_b   1.000
_cell.length_c   1.000
_cell.angle_alpha   90.00
_cell.angle_beta   90.00
_cell.angle_gamma   90.00
#
_symmetry.space_group_name_H-M   'P 1'
#
loop_
_entity.id
_entity.type
_entity.pdbx_description
1 polymer ?
#
loop_
_entity_poly.entity_id
_entity_poly.type
_entity_poly.pdbx_seq_one_letter_code
_entity_poly.pdbx_strand_id
1 'polypeptide(L)'
;MQFRYSAGIELRTTSLVHRGVSLVPRGLMLARIDGPMTTEVTVSQRGECEITPSTNVQYPPGSTNSQKNHWLLIGHHEVPPLAHTTMLRDFPANLQHSGEPVIPPRTSASPFSSASFYHQRYVKIDNEVLVGKISFTPTDVLGHGTAGTFVFRGRFDGRHIAVKRILPECFEVAEREVQLLRESDTHPNVIRYFCTERDRLFTYIAIELCAVTLQQYVEDSSCFPELDNITLLEQTMCGLSHLHSLNIVHRDLKPRNILLSGPNALGEVRALISDFGLCKKIPDGRSSFSLRSGIPGTEGWIAPEVLRETPGNKPTSAVDVFSAGCVFYYVVSRGQHPFGEALRRQINILSGEYSLSHFMDDIHDDVIAKDLIEQMISADAESRPSTACVLKHPFFWSPEKQLLFFQDVSDRIEKEPAESPIVVRLETAGRSVVRTNWRMHISVPLQTDLRRFRTYKGNSVRDLLRAMRNKKHHYHELPPEVQDTLGELPEGFVSYFTSRFPRLLMHTHAALQICTHERLFHPYYLPPKAK
;
A
#
# COMPACT_ATOMS: atom_id res chain seq x y z
N MET A 1 -43.36 -30.75 -40.43
CA MET A 1 -42.02 -30.19 -40.69
C MET A 1 -42.17 -28.66 -40.71
N GLN A 2 -41.59 -27.87 -39.79
CA GLN A 2 -40.16 -27.48 -39.61
C GLN A 2 -39.67 -26.56 -40.76
N PHE A 3 -39.04 -25.39 -40.58
CA PHE A 3 -38.47 -24.65 -39.43
C PHE A 3 -38.98 -23.17 -39.42
N ARG A 4 -39.00 -22.30 -38.39
CA ARG A 4 -38.16 -21.95 -37.20
C ARG A 4 -36.93 -21.04 -37.46
N TYR A 5 -37.07 -19.74 -37.16
CA TYR A 5 -36.08 -18.83 -36.53
C TYR A 5 -36.75 -17.48 -36.12
N SER A 6 -36.09 -16.60 -35.34
CA SER A 6 -36.21 -16.62 -33.86
C SER A 6 -35.33 -15.58 -33.10
N ALA A 7 -35.14 -14.34 -33.58
CA ALA A 7 -34.43 -13.25 -32.87
C ALA A 7 -34.89 -11.87 -33.38
N GLY A 8 -34.95 -10.77 -32.60
CA GLY A 8 -34.64 -10.62 -31.18
C GLY A 8 -34.15 -9.19 -30.85
N ILE A 9 -35.07 -8.23 -30.65
CA ILE A 9 -34.76 -6.89 -30.12
C ILE A 9 -35.78 -6.57 -29.01
N GLU A 10 -35.47 -6.96 -27.78
CA GLU A 10 -36.18 -6.48 -26.58
C GLU A 10 -35.47 -5.24 -26.02
N LEU A 11 -36.07 -4.06 -26.16
CA LEU A 11 -35.74 -2.91 -25.32
C LEU A 11 -36.42 -3.06 -23.96
N ARG A 12 -35.78 -3.76 -23.02
CA ARG A 12 -36.20 -3.82 -21.61
C ARG A 12 -35.54 -2.72 -20.78
N THR A 13 -36.13 -1.53 -20.77
CA THR A 13 -35.90 -0.56 -19.69
C THR A 13 -36.47 -1.13 -18.39
N THR A 14 -35.59 -1.57 -17.48
CA THR A 14 -35.98 -2.03 -16.15
C THR A 14 -35.85 -0.92 -15.12
N SER A 15 -36.88 -0.82 -14.28
CA SER A 15 -37.09 0.20 -13.25
C SER A 15 -35.89 0.39 -12.32
N LEU A 16 -35.49 1.65 -12.12
CA LEU A 16 -34.64 2.08 -11.02
C LEU A 16 -35.40 2.00 -9.69
N VAL A 17 -35.24 0.89 -8.96
CA VAL A 17 -35.71 0.76 -7.58
C VAL A 17 -34.58 1.10 -6.63
N HIS A 18 -34.55 2.35 -6.16
CA HIS A 18 -33.60 2.81 -5.15
C HIS A 18 -33.99 2.24 -3.78
N ARG A 19 -33.16 1.35 -3.21
CA ARG A 19 -33.30 0.86 -1.82
C ARG A 19 -31.96 0.98 -1.09
N GLY A 20 -31.93 1.69 0.03
CA GLY A 20 -30.76 1.64 0.92
C GLY A 20 -30.31 2.92 1.64
N VAL A 21 -31.12 3.98 1.74
CA VAL A 21 -30.80 5.11 2.64
C VAL A 21 -32.05 5.50 3.44
N SER A 22 -31.93 5.56 4.76
CA SER A 22 -32.92 6.15 5.66
C SER A 22 -32.24 7.26 6.46
N LEU A 23 -32.71 8.49 6.29
CA LEU A 23 -32.28 9.64 7.10
C LEU A 23 -33.08 9.64 8.41
N VAL A 24 -32.38 9.65 9.55
CA VAL A 24 -32.99 9.71 10.89
C VAL A 24 -32.57 11.01 11.59
N PRO A 25 -33.51 11.87 12.02
CA PRO A 25 -33.19 13.05 12.83
C PRO A 25 -32.58 12.66 14.19
N ARG A 26 -31.56 13.41 14.64
CA ARG A 26 -30.94 13.21 15.99
C ARG A 26 -31.98 13.49 17.08
N GLY A 27 -32.24 12.51 17.95
CA GLY A 27 -33.11 12.69 19.13
C GLY A 27 -33.66 11.43 19.80
N LEU A 28 -33.53 10.24 19.19
CA LEU A 28 -34.03 8.98 19.75
C LEU A 28 -32.90 8.12 20.32
N MET A 29 -33.02 7.74 21.60
CA MET A 29 -32.34 6.54 22.11
C MET A 29 -33.04 5.30 21.54
N LEU A 30 -32.26 4.30 21.13
CA LEU A 30 -32.78 2.97 20.82
C LEU A 30 -33.23 2.29 22.13
N ALA A 31 -34.54 2.28 22.38
CA ALA A 31 -35.15 1.48 23.43
C ALA A 31 -35.27 0.00 23.00
N ARG A 32 -35.42 -0.90 23.98
CA ARG A 32 -35.26 -2.35 23.83
C ARG A 32 -36.40 -3.03 23.05
N ILE A 33 -36.01 -3.77 22.01
CA ILE A 33 -36.57 -5.04 21.48
C ILE A 33 -38.01 -5.04 20.91
N ASP A 34 -38.99 -4.31 21.46
CA ASP A 34 -40.39 -4.40 21.01
C ASP A 34 -40.84 -3.22 20.13
N GLY A 35 -41.52 -3.55 19.02
CA GLY A 35 -41.95 -2.59 17.99
C GLY A 35 -43.33 -1.95 18.23
N PRO A 36 -43.73 -0.95 17.41
CA PRO A 36 -44.96 -0.19 17.60
C PRO A 36 -46.24 -1.01 17.35
N MET A 37 -47.26 -0.80 18.18
CA MET A 37 -48.59 -1.42 18.07
C MET A 37 -49.49 -0.66 17.09
N THR A 38 -50.24 -1.38 16.25
CA THR A 38 -50.96 -0.83 15.09
C THR A 38 -52.44 -0.48 15.33
N THR A 39 -52.89 -0.43 16.58
CA THR A 39 -54.32 -0.51 16.92
C THR A 39 -55.16 0.74 16.67
N GLU A 40 -54.57 1.94 16.49
CA GLU A 40 -55.35 3.20 16.35
C GLU A 40 -54.82 4.16 15.25
N VAL A 41 -54.23 3.64 14.17
CA VAL A 41 -53.80 4.49 13.04
C VAL A 41 -55.01 4.90 12.19
N THR A 42 -55.34 6.19 12.18
CA THR A 42 -56.37 6.78 11.29
C THR A 42 -55.75 7.66 10.21
N VAL A 43 -56.22 7.51 8.97
CA VAL A 43 -55.75 8.27 7.81
C VAL A 43 -56.69 9.45 7.56
N SER A 44 -56.19 10.68 7.69
CA SER A 44 -56.95 11.89 7.35
C SER A 44 -56.55 12.42 5.98
N GLN A 45 -57.49 12.46 5.03
CA GLN A 45 -57.31 13.23 3.80
C GLN A 45 -57.61 14.71 4.06
N ARG A 46 -56.64 15.59 3.77
CA ARG A 46 -56.92 17.00 3.48
C ARG A 46 -56.66 17.24 2.00
N GLY A 47 -57.61 17.90 1.34
CA GLY A 47 -57.47 18.22 -0.08
C GLY A 47 -56.58 19.44 -0.27
N GLU A 48 -55.39 19.23 -0.86
CA GLU A 48 -54.84 19.97 -2.01
C GLU A 48 -53.38 19.51 -2.25
N CYS A 49 -53.18 18.75 -3.32
CA CYS A 49 -51.90 18.42 -3.97
C CYS A 49 -50.63 18.22 -3.10
N GLU A 50 -50.61 17.22 -2.21
CA GLU A 50 -49.37 16.62 -1.69
C GLU A 50 -49.29 15.13 -2.04
N ILE A 51 -48.18 14.69 -2.64
CA ILE A 51 -47.95 13.29 -3.03
C ILE A 51 -47.26 12.52 -1.89
N THR A 52 -47.90 12.47 -0.72
CA THR A 52 -47.64 11.45 0.33
C THR A 52 -48.72 11.54 1.43
N PRO A 53 -49.34 10.43 1.85
CA PRO A 53 -50.21 10.45 3.03
C PRO A 53 -49.37 10.58 4.31
N SER A 54 -49.69 11.56 5.16
CA SER A 54 -49.06 11.66 6.48
C SER A 54 -49.69 10.65 7.46
N THR A 55 -48.89 10.12 8.37
CA THR A 55 -49.34 9.18 9.42
C THR A 55 -48.84 9.70 10.76
N ASN A 56 -49.75 10.10 11.65
CA ASN A 56 -49.39 10.53 13.00
C ASN A 56 -49.19 9.32 13.91
N VAL A 57 -48.04 9.26 14.59
CA VAL A 57 -47.71 8.25 15.60
C VAL A 57 -47.45 8.98 16.92
N GLN A 58 -48.21 8.67 17.96
CA GLN A 58 -47.97 9.19 19.31
C GLN A 58 -47.07 8.26 20.11
N TYR A 59 -46.24 8.84 20.98
CA TYR A 59 -45.38 8.12 21.92
C TYR A 59 -45.82 8.45 23.37
N PRO A 60 -45.57 7.57 24.35
CA PRO A 60 -45.97 7.81 25.74
C PRO A 60 -45.30 9.04 26.38
N PRO A 61 -45.89 9.64 27.43
CA PRO A 61 -45.32 10.82 28.11
C PRO A 61 -44.04 10.48 28.89
N GLY A 62 -43.01 11.33 28.77
CA GLY A 62 -41.76 11.24 29.57
C GLY A 62 -40.45 11.28 28.79
N SER A 63 -40.49 11.39 27.46
CA SER A 63 -39.39 11.01 26.57
C SER A 63 -38.35 12.08 26.20
N THR A 64 -38.28 13.23 26.90
CA THR A 64 -37.33 14.31 26.57
C THR A 64 -36.61 14.88 27.79
N ASN A 65 -35.28 15.00 27.70
CA ASN A 65 -34.49 15.78 28.64
C ASN A 65 -33.33 16.48 27.90
N SER A 66 -33.01 17.71 28.27
CA SER A 66 -32.26 18.65 27.42
C SER A 66 -30.93 19.08 28.06
N GLN A 67 -29.80 18.71 27.46
CA GLN A 67 -28.54 19.46 27.59
C GLN A 67 -27.74 19.45 26.28
N LYS A 68 -27.09 20.59 26.00
CA LYS A 68 -26.25 20.86 24.82
C LYS A 68 -25.00 19.99 24.81
N ASN A 69 -24.55 19.49 23.65
CA ASN A 69 -23.19 18.96 23.52
C ASN A 69 -22.60 19.07 22.11
N HIS A 70 -21.27 19.07 22.05
CA HIS A 70 -20.44 19.31 20.86
C HIS A 70 -20.49 18.17 19.83
N TRP A 71 -20.04 18.47 18.61
CA TRP A 71 -19.96 17.53 17.50
C TRP A 71 -18.91 16.44 17.75
N LEU A 72 -19.37 15.18 17.78
CA LEU A 72 -18.52 13.99 17.62
C LEU A 72 -19.03 13.23 16.38
N LEU A 73 -18.10 12.83 15.50
CA LEU A 73 -18.36 12.04 14.31
C LEU A 73 -17.72 10.65 14.49
N ILE A 74 -18.51 9.59 14.36
CA ILE A 74 -18.04 8.20 14.36
C ILE A 74 -18.71 7.50 13.16
N GLY A 75 -17.91 6.81 12.34
CA GLY A 75 -18.40 5.99 11.24
C GLY A 75 -17.64 6.19 9.93
N HIS A 76 -16.55 5.44 9.74
CA HIS A 76 -15.91 5.29 8.44
C HIS A 76 -16.69 4.28 7.59
N HIS A 77 -17.24 4.71 6.45
CA HIS A 77 -17.64 3.83 5.36
C HIS A 77 -17.10 4.41 4.05
N GLU A 78 -16.47 3.56 3.24
CA GLU A 78 -15.97 3.94 1.92
C GLU A 78 -17.15 4.28 0.99
N VAL A 79 -17.03 5.40 0.27
CA VAL A 79 -18.07 5.89 -0.64
C VAL A 79 -17.88 5.25 -2.02
N PRO A 80 -18.93 4.79 -2.72
CA PRO A 80 -18.79 4.29 -4.09
C PRO A 80 -18.29 5.38 -5.06
N PRO A 81 -17.38 5.07 -5.99
CA PRO A 81 -16.79 6.08 -6.87
C PRO A 81 -17.74 6.58 -7.96
N LEU A 82 -17.71 7.90 -8.17
CA LEU A 82 -18.24 8.70 -9.30
C LEU A 82 -19.67 8.42 -9.79
N ALA A 83 -20.61 9.24 -9.30
CA ALA A 83 -21.91 9.49 -9.95
C ALA A 83 -22.22 10.99 -10.17
N HIS A 84 -21.21 11.86 -10.11
CA HIS A 84 -21.37 13.31 -10.33
C HIS A 84 -20.27 13.88 -11.24
N THR A 85 -20.55 14.00 -12.55
CA THR A 85 -20.19 15.14 -13.46
C THR A 85 -20.59 14.89 -14.94
N THR A 86 -21.61 14.08 -15.25
CA THR A 86 -21.96 13.76 -16.67
C THR A 86 -23.44 13.89 -17.08
N MET A 87 -24.34 14.33 -16.19
CA MET A 87 -25.77 14.56 -16.52
C MET A 87 -26.19 16.03 -16.50
N LEU A 88 -25.41 16.91 -17.15
CA LEU A 88 -25.78 18.31 -17.43
C LEU A 88 -25.34 18.79 -18.82
N ARG A 89 -25.49 17.93 -19.85
CA ARG A 89 -25.55 18.37 -21.25
C ARG A 89 -26.70 17.64 -21.95
N ASP A 90 -27.46 18.42 -22.71
CA ASP A 90 -28.51 18.02 -23.65
C ASP A 90 -29.78 17.37 -23.06
N PHE A 91 -30.64 18.21 -22.46
CA PHE A 91 -32.09 17.97 -22.42
C PHE A 91 -32.74 18.56 -23.69
N PRO A 92 -33.31 17.76 -24.60
CA PRO A 92 -34.15 18.28 -25.66
C PRO A 92 -35.51 18.71 -25.09
N ALA A 93 -35.92 19.94 -25.41
CA ALA A 93 -37.26 20.42 -25.10
C ALA A 93 -38.33 19.71 -25.95
N ASN A 94 -39.58 19.72 -25.45
CA ASN A 94 -40.81 19.24 -26.08
C ASN A 94 -41.10 17.73 -26.00
N LEU A 95 -41.79 17.31 -24.94
CA LEU A 95 -42.71 16.17 -24.97
C LEU A 95 -44.02 16.57 -24.27
N GLN A 96 -45.14 16.37 -24.97
CA GLN A 96 -46.46 16.87 -24.57
C GLN A 96 -47.17 15.90 -23.61
N HIS A 97 -48.04 16.45 -22.76
CA HIS A 97 -48.93 15.65 -21.90
C HIS A 97 -50.05 14.99 -22.72
N SER A 98 -50.24 13.69 -22.50
CA SER A 98 -51.54 13.03 -22.63
C SER A 98 -51.74 12.11 -21.42
N GLY A 99 -52.94 12.10 -20.86
CA GLY A 99 -53.26 11.32 -19.67
C GLY A 99 -54.37 10.32 -19.96
N GLU A 100 -54.08 9.04 -19.72
CA GLU A 100 -55.08 8.02 -19.35
C GLU A 100 -54.39 6.85 -18.63
N PRO A 101 -55.02 6.20 -17.63
CA PRO A 101 -54.42 5.11 -16.86
C PRO A 101 -54.68 3.74 -17.51
N VAL A 102 -53.64 2.91 -17.61
CA VAL A 102 -53.71 1.59 -18.26
C VAL A 102 -53.57 0.45 -17.22
N ILE A 103 -54.66 -0.33 -17.08
CA ILE A 103 -54.84 -1.64 -16.37
C ILE A 103 -55.43 -1.60 -14.92
N PRO A 104 -56.50 -2.39 -14.61
CA PRO A 104 -57.25 -2.36 -13.35
C PRO A 104 -56.92 -3.51 -12.34
N PRO A 105 -57.43 -3.47 -11.09
CA PRO A 105 -57.11 -4.44 -10.03
C PRO A 105 -58.11 -5.59 -9.83
N ARG A 106 -57.61 -6.79 -9.46
CA ARG A 106 -58.34 -7.95 -8.88
C ARG A 106 -57.39 -8.74 -7.95
N THR A 107 -57.53 -8.75 -6.62
CA THR A 107 -58.42 -9.53 -5.71
C THR A 107 -57.97 -10.96 -5.33
N SER A 108 -57.75 -11.13 -4.00
CA SER A 108 -57.99 -12.30 -3.12
C SER A 108 -57.23 -13.65 -3.26
N ALA A 109 -56.29 -13.85 -2.32
CA ALA A 109 -56.17 -14.95 -1.33
C ALA A 109 -56.21 -16.47 -1.71
N SER A 110 -55.20 -17.23 -1.25
CA SER A 110 -55.35 -18.42 -0.37
C SER A 110 -53.98 -18.97 0.12
N PRO A 111 -53.89 -19.75 1.23
CA PRO A 111 -52.62 -20.11 1.88
C PRO A 111 -52.31 -21.63 1.97
N PHE A 112 -51.05 -22.03 1.68
CA PHE A 112 -50.43 -23.34 1.93
C PHE A 112 -48.89 -23.16 1.89
N SER A 113 -48.00 -23.94 2.51
CA SER A 113 -48.10 -24.97 3.56
C SER A 113 -46.72 -25.07 4.25
N SER A 114 -46.67 -25.43 5.53
CA SER A 114 -45.42 -25.66 6.26
C SER A 114 -44.79 -27.02 5.90
N ALA A 115 -43.63 -27.01 5.23
CA ALA A 115 -42.84 -28.20 4.94
C ALA A 115 -41.51 -28.20 5.72
N SER A 116 -41.51 -28.81 6.89
CA SER A 116 -40.35 -28.98 7.77
C SER A 116 -39.45 -30.14 7.29
N PHE A 117 -38.44 -29.85 6.45
CA PHE A 117 -37.44 -30.86 6.03
C PHE A 117 -36.02 -30.29 5.81
N TYR A 118 -35.42 -29.71 6.86
CA TYR A 118 -33.96 -29.47 6.90
C TYR A 118 -33.35 -29.83 8.26
N HIS A 119 -32.89 -31.08 8.37
CA HIS A 119 -31.97 -31.49 9.44
C HIS A 119 -30.92 -32.48 8.89
N GLN A 120 -30.05 -31.97 8.03
CA GLN A 120 -28.77 -32.61 7.72
C GLN A 120 -27.70 -32.03 8.66
N ARG A 121 -26.89 -32.93 9.24
CA ARG A 121 -26.05 -32.68 10.42
C ARG A 121 -25.03 -31.56 10.21
N TYR A 122 -25.35 -30.36 10.68
CA TYR A 122 -24.35 -29.51 11.31
C TYR A 122 -24.08 -30.11 12.69
N VAL A 123 -22.92 -30.74 12.89
CA VAL A 123 -22.48 -31.16 14.23
C VAL A 123 -22.04 -29.91 14.97
N LYS A 124 -23.01 -29.23 15.58
CA LYS A 124 -22.82 -27.99 16.32
C LYS A 124 -22.32 -28.30 17.73
N ILE A 125 -21.05 -28.68 17.82
CA ILE A 125 -20.31 -28.78 19.08
C ILE A 125 -19.42 -27.51 19.13
N ASP A 126 -19.65 -26.67 20.14
CA ASP A 126 -18.84 -25.52 20.55
C ASP A 126 -18.51 -24.44 19.50
N ASN A 127 -19.54 -23.88 18.83
CA ASN A 127 -19.45 -22.70 17.95
C ASN A 127 -18.43 -22.76 16.77
N GLU A 128 -17.71 -23.87 16.61
CA GLU A 128 -16.70 -24.06 15.58
C GLU A 128 -17.36 -24.47 14.25
N VAL A 129 -16.90 -23.87 13.16
CA VAL A 129 -17.32 -24.19 11.79
C VAL A 129 -16.23 -25.04 11.14
N LEU A 130 -16.58 -26.26 10.75
CA LEU A 130 -15.71 -27.21 10.06
C LEU A 130 -16.11 -27.30 8.59
N VAL A 131 -15.18 -27.01 7.67
CA VAL A 131 -15.35 -27.14 6.22
C VAL A 131 -14.16 -27.90 5.65
N GLY A 132 -14.40 -29.16 5.27
CA GLY A 132 -13.33 -30.08 4.88
C GLY A 132 -12.31 -30.24 6.02
N LYS A 133 -11.06 -29.83 5.78
CA LYS A 133 -9.99 -29.81 6.79
C LYS A 133 -9.82 -28.49 7.56
N ILE A 134 -10.54 -27.42 7.19
CA ILE A 134 -10.45 -26.12 7.85
C ILE A 134 -11.45 -26.06 9.00
N SER A 135 -11.00 -25.67 10.19
CA SER A 135 -11.86 -25.35 11.34
C SER A 135 -11.63 -23.91 11.83
N PHE A 136 -12.68 -23.19 12.21
CA PHE A 136 -12.57 -21.82 12.74
C PHE A 136 -13.80 -21.41 13.55
N THR A 137 -13.66 -20.43 14.44
CA THR A 137 -14.79 -19.89 15.21
C THR A 137 -15.27 -18.57 14.57
N PRO A 138 -16.56 -18.42 14.21
CA PRO A 138 -17.05 -17.20 13.54
C PRO A 138 -16.98 -15.91 14.37
N THR A 139 -16.73 -16.01 15.69
CA THR A 139 -16.47 -14.86 16.57
C THR A 139 -15.05 -14.32 16.44
N ASP A 140 -14.11 -15.15 15.97
CA ASP A 140 -12.68 -14.88 16.04
C ASP A 140 -12.23 -14.17 14.75
N VAL A 141 -12.90 -13.04 14.46
CA VAL A 141 -12.66 -12.21 13.28
C VAL A 141 -11.34 -11.46 13.43
N LEU A 142 -10.43 -11.69 12.50
CA LEU A 142 -9.16 -10.96 12.37
C LEU A 142 -9.30 -9.71 11.51
N GLY A 143 -10.23 -9.70 10.55
CA GLY A 143 -10.43 -8.55 9.66
C GLY A 143 -11.55 -8.73 8.65
N HIS A 144 -11.82 -7.65 7.93
CA HIS A 144 -12.83 -7.55 6.87
C HIS A 144 -12.15 -7.11 5.57
N GLY A 145 -12.54 -7.71 4.46
CA GLY A 145 -12.09 -7.35 3.11
C GLY A 145 -13.22 -6.74 2.28
N THR A 146 -12.93 -6.44 1.02
CA THR A 146 -13.93 -5.99 0.04
C THR A 146 -14.92 -7.12 -0.30
N ALA A 147 -16.05 -6.75 -0.92
CA ALA A 147 -17.09 -7.66 -1.38
C ALA A 147 -17.57 -8.68 -0.31
N GLY A 148 -17.72 -8.24 0.94
CA GLY A 148 -18.24 -9.09 2.02
C GLY A 148 -17.28 -10.20 2.49
N THR A 149 -15.99 -10.08 2.16
CA THR A 149 -14.95 -11.02 2.61
C THR A 149 -14.67 -10.85 4.10
N PHE A 150 -14.50 -11.97 4.82
CA PHE A 150 -14.09 -11.98 6.23
C PHE A 150 -12.82 -12.83 6.40
N VAL A 151 -11.96 -12.44 7.33
CA VAL A 151 -10.79 -13.24 7.73
C VAL A 151 -10.96 -13.65 9.19
N PHE A 152 -10.89 -14.95 9.47
CA PHE A 152 -11.04 -15.52 10.81
C PHE A 152 -9.75 -16.20 11.26
N ARG A 153 -9.55 -16.33 12.58
CA ARG A 153 -8.54 -17.24 13.14
C ARG A 153 -9.07 -18.68 13.07
N GLY A 154 -8.25 -19.60 12.59
CA GLY A 154 -8.64 -21.00 12.45
C GLY A 154 -7.49 -21.99 12.60
N ARG A 155 -7.78 -23.24 12.27
CA ARG A 155 -6.85 -24.37 12.25
C ARG A 155 -7.00 -25.21 10.98
N PHE A 156 -5.89 -25.81 10.55
CA PHE A 156 -5.81 -26.77 9.44
C PHE A 156 -4.67 -27.76 9.72
N ASP A 157 -4.97 -29.07 9.69
CA ASP A 157 -4.00 -30.15 9.99
C ASP A 157 -3.12 -29.86 11.24
N GLY A 158 -3.74 -29.34 12.32
CA GLY A 158 -3.08 -28.99 13.59
C GLY A 158 -2.34 -27.65 13.64
N ARG A 159 -2.18 -26.95 12.51
CA ARG A 159 -1.54 -25.63 12.41
C ARG A 159 -2.57 -24.50 12.61
N HIS A 160 -2.20 -23.45 13.35
CA HIS A 160 -2.98 -22.20 13.37
C HIS A 160 -2.83 -21.44 12.06
N ILE A 161 -3.96 -20.96 11.53
CA ILE A 161 -4.06 -20.31 10.21
C ILE A 161 -4.98 -19.10 10.26
N ALA A 162 -4.90 -18.24 9.24
CA ALA A 162 -5.96 -17.31 8.90
C ALA A 162 -6.87 -17.94 7.81
N VAL A 163 -8.18 -17.80 7.98
CA VAL A 163 -9.21 -18.35 7.09
C VAL A 163 -9.94 -17.19 6.40
N LYS A 164 -9.64 -16.96 5.12
CA LYS A 164 -10.31 -15.95 4.28
C LYS A 164 -11.58 -16.57 3.68
N ARG A 165 -12.75 -16.15 4.14
CA ARG A 165 -14.07 -16.59 3.65
C ARG A 165 -14.57 -15.60 2.58
N ILE A 166 -14.80 -16.11 1.38
CA ILE A 166 -15.21 -15.36 0.18
C ILE A 166 -16.61 -15.81 -0.26
N LEU A 167 -17.44 -14.84 -0.68
CA LEU A 167 -18.80 -15.06 -1.17
C LEU A 167 -18.86 -15.80 -2.52
N PRO A 168 -19.97 -16.52 -2.84
CA PRO A 168 -20.12 -17.25 -4.10
C PRO A 168 -20.04 -16.37 -5.34
N GLU A 169 -20.54 -15.14 -5.27
CA GLU A 169 -20.51 -14.15 -6.35
C GLU A 169 -19.07 -13.75 -6.73
N CYS A 170 -18.09 -14.03 -5.86
CA CYS A 170 -16.68 -13.77 -6.07
C CYS A 170 -15.85 -15.05 -6.34
N PHE A 171 -16.49 -16.17 -6.72
CA PHE A 171 -15.82 -17.45 -6.97
C PHE A 171 -14.64 -17.36 -7.96
N GLU A 172 -14.80 -16.65 -9.09
CA GLU A 172 -13.72 -16.47 -10.08
C GLU A 172 -12.54 -15.64 -9.55
N VAL A 173 -12.79 -14.76 -8.57
CA VAL A 173 -11.75 -13.99 -7.88
C VAL A 173 -11.00 -14.92 -6.93
N ALA A 174 -11.71 -15.76 -6.17
CA ALA A 174 -11.12 -16.75 -5.27
C ALA A 174 -10.26 -17.80 -5.98
N GLU A 175 -10.70 -18.35 -7.12
CA GLU A 175 -9.88 -19.26 -7.95
C GLU A 175 -8.59 -18.60 -8.44
N ARG A 176 -8.69 -17.37 -8.94
CA ARG A 176 -7.53 -16.59 -9.40
C ARG A 176 -6.56 -16.29 -8.26
N GLU A 177 -7.08 -15.91 -7.09
CA GLU A 177 -6.28 -15.68 -5.88
C GLU A 177 -5.54 -16.96 -5.47
N VAL A 178 -6.22 -18.10 -5.39
CA VAL A 178 -5.61 -19.40 -5.06
C VAL A 178 -4.54 -19.80 -6.08
N GLN A 179 -4.77 -19.57 -7.38
CA GLN A 179 -3.76 -19.86 -8.41
C GLN A 179 -2.50 -19.02 -8.20
N LEU A 180 -2.63 -17.69 -8.06
CA LEU A 180 -1.48 -16.78 -7.93
C LEU A 180 -0.70 -17.00 -6.62
N LEU A 181 -1.40 -17.33 -5.53
CA LEU A 181 -0.77 -17.75 -4.28
C LEU A 181 0.07 -19.02 -4.47
N ARG A 182 -0.47 -20.09 -5.07
CA ARG A 182 0.27 -21.34 -5.34
C ARG A 182 1.46 -21.16 -6.28
N GLU A 183 1.45 -20.14 -7.11
CA GLU A 183 2.57 -19.81 -8.00
C GLU A 183 3.69 -19.02 -7.30
N SER A 184 3.44 -18.42 -6.12
CA SER A 184 4.35 -17.45 -5.47
C SER A 184 4.62 -17.64 -3.96
N ASP A 185 3.95 -18.58 -3.30
CA ASP A 185 4.05 -18.82 -1.85
C ASP A 185 5.37 -19.42 -1.35
N THR A 186 6.32 -19.69 -2.27
CA THR A 186 7.66 -20.21 -1.95
C THR A 186 8.61 -19.15 -1.41
N HIS A 187 8.32 -17.86 -1.63
CA HIS A 187 9.20 -16.76 -1.20
C HIS A 187 8.94 -16.35 0.26
N PRO A 188 9.98 -16.13 1.11
CA PRO A 188 9.82 -15.88 2.54
C PRO A 188 9.04 -14.60 2.90
N ASN A 189 8.86 -13.68 1.93
CA ASN A 189 8.12 -12.42 2.08
C ASN A 189 6.83 -12.36 1.24
N VAL A 190 6.29 -13.52 0.85
CA VAL A 190 4.94 -13.67 0.29
C VAL A 190 4.13 -14.55 1.24
N ILE A 191 2.86 -14.22 1.47
CA ILE A 191 2.02 -14.94 2.41
C ILE A 191 1.86 -16.40 1.98
N ARG A 192 2.12 -17.33 2.90
CA ARG A 192 2.08 -18.75 2.57
C ARG A 192 0.65 -19.27 2.47
N TYR A 193 0.34 -19.98 1.39
CA TYR A 193 -0.93 -20.68 1.20
C TYR A 193 -0.85 -22.12 1.75
N PHE A 194 -1.97 -22.64 2.25
CA PHE A 194 -2.06 -24.00 2.76
C PHE A 194 -3.12 -24.84 2.03
N CYS A 195 -4.36 -24.37 1.97
CA CYS A 195 -5.43 -25.08 1.26
C CYS A 195 -6.58 -24.14 0.86
N THR A 196 -7.50 -24.67 0.06
CA THR A 196 -8.80 -24.06 -0.23
C THR A 196 -9.87 -25.12 -0.04
N GLU A 197 -10.95 -24.77 0.64
CA GLU A 197 -12.11 -25.63 0.91
C GLU A 197 -13.39 -24.89 0.55
N ARG A 198 -14.49 -25.63 0.34
CA ARG A 198 -15.77 -25.06 -0.11
C ARG A 198 -16.95 -25.76 0.54
N ASP A 199 -17.98 -24.97 0.85
CA ASP A 199 -19.32 -25.48 1.16
C ASP A 199 -20.33 -24.97 0.10
N ARG A 200 -21.63 -24.96 0.43
CA ARG A 200 -22.69 -24.48 -0.46
C ARG A 200 -22.82 -22.95 -0.53
N LEU A 201 -22.13 -22.22 0.35
CA LEU A 201 -22.35 -20.80 0.63
C LEU A 201 -21.06 -19.97 0.52
N PHE A 202 -19.86 -20.55 0.65
CA PHE A 202 -18.60 -19.81 0.63
C PHE A 202 -17.42 -20.64 0.10
N THR A 203 -16.38 -19.93 -0.35
CA THR A 203 -15.02 -20.47 -0.51
C THR A 203 -14.16 -20.03 0.66
N TYR A 204 -13.31 -20.93 1.18
CA TYR A 204 -12.45 -20.71 2.34
C TYR A 204 -11.00 -20.93 1.95
N ILE A 205 -10.18 -19.89 1.99
CA ILE A 205 -8.73 -19.97 1.71
C ILE A 205 -7.98 -19.96 3.04
N ALA A 206 -7.17 -21.00 3.28
CA ALA A 206 -6.29 -21.09 4.44
C ALA A 206 -4.89 -20.56 4.09
N ILE A 207 -4.43 -19.56 4.85
CA ILE A 207 -3.12 -18.91 4.70
C ILE A 207 -2.39 -18.80 6.05
N GLU A 208 -1.11 -18.44 6.01
CA GLU A 208 -0.29 -18.16 7.20
C GLU A 208 -0.96 -17.15 8.14
N LEU A 209 -1.01 -17.47 9.43
CA LEU A 209 -1.50 -16.58 10.47
C LEU A 209 -0.40 -15.58 10.84
N CYS A 210 -0.60 -14.32 10.49
CA CYS A 210 0.25 -13.20 10.90
C CYS A 210 -0.20 -12.60 12.24
N ALA A 211 0.69 -11.83 12.87
CA ALA A 211 0.42 -11.17 14.14
C ALA A 211 -0.36 -9.85 13.96
N VAL A 212 0.11 -8.99 13.05
CA VAL A 212 -0.48 -7.67 12.76
C VAL A 212 -0.32 -7.30 11.27
N THR A 213 -1.05 -6.28 10.83
CA THR A 213 -0.77 -5.56 9.58
C THR A 213 0.34 -4.52 9.77
N LEU A 214 1.01 -4.11 8.70
CA LEU A 214 1.97 -3.01 8.71
C LEU A 214 1.30 -1.68 9.13
N GLN A 215 0.01 -1.47 8.81
CA GLN A 215 -0.77 -0.33 9.33
C GLN A 215 -0.77 -0.33 10.87
N GLN A 216 -1.17 -1.45 11.49
CA GLN A 216 -1.26 -1.57 12.94
C GLN A 216 0.11 -1.41 13.62
N TYR A 217 1.19 -1.93 13.02
CA TYR A 217 2.55 -1.74 13.54
C TYR A 217 3.03 -0.28 13.49
N VAL A 218 2.69 0.47 12.45
CA VAL A 218 3.05 1.90 12.35
C VAL A 218 2.20 2.75 13.30
N GLU A 219 0.95 2.36 13.56
CA GLU A 219 0.06 2.98 14.54
C GLU A 219 0.48 2.66 16.00
N ASP A 220 0.92 1.43 16.27
CA ASP A 220 1.44 0.97 17.56
C ASP A 220 2.55 -0.08 17.38
N SER A 221 3.80 0.35 17.60
CA SER A 221 5.00 -0.49 17.50
C SER A 221 5.34 -1.22 18.80
N SER A 222 4.55 -1.09 19.87
CA SER A 222 4.83 -1.68 21.19
C SER A 222 4.96 -3.21 21.19
N CYS A 223 4.30 -3.88 20.24
CA CYS A 223 4.39 -5.33 20.06
C CYS A 223 5.74 -5.78 19.47
N PHE A 224 6.50 -4.89 18.83
CA PHE A 224 7.73 -5.21 18.11
C PHE A 224 8.77 -4.07 18.22
N PRO A 225 9.26 -3.75 19.44
CA PRO A 225 10.11 -2.57 19.67
C PRO A 225 11.51 -2.66 19.04
N GLU A 226 11.95 -3.87 18.69
CA GLU A 226 13.28 -4.16 18.11
C GLU A 226 13.25 -4.29 16.57
N LEU A 227 12.08 -4.12 15.93
CA LEU A 227 12.00 -4.20 14.46
C LEU A 227 12.62 -2.97 13.79
N ASP A 228 13.63 -3.23 12.95
CA ASP A 228 14.12 -2.22 12.03
C ASP A 228 13.16 -2.03 10.85
N ASN A 229 12.69 -0.79 10.71
CA ASN A 229 11.83 -0.34 9.62
C ASN A 229 12.47 -0.52 8.24
N ILE A 230 13.79 -0.34 8.10
CA ILE A 230 14.47 -0.45 6.80
C ILE A 230 14.47 -1.92 6.33
N THR A 231 14.76 -2.85 7.25
CA THR A 231 14.67 -4.31 7.04
C THR A 231 13.25 -4.74 6.65
N LEU A 232 12.19 -4.21 7.28
CA LEU A 232 10.81 -4.50 6.89
C LEU A 232 10.47 -4.02 5.47
N LEU A 233 10.98 -2.85 5.08
CA LEU A 233 10.81 -2.31 3.73
C LEU A 233 11.63 -3.10 2.69
N GLU A 234 12.84 -3.56 3.03
CA GLU A 234 13.67 -4.42 2.18
C GLU A 234 12.96 -5.76 1.92
N GLN A 235 12.51 -6.42 2.99
CA GLN A 235 11.74 -7.65 2.94
C GLN A 235 10.48 -7.51 2.07
N THR A 236 9.75 -6.40 2.23
CA THR A 236 8.59 -6.08 1.38
C THR A 236 8.99 -5.97 -0.09
N MET A 237 10.09 -5.30 -0.41
CA MET A 237 10.58 -5.17 -1.79
C MET A 237 11.12 -6.46 -2.37
N CYS A 238 11.73 -7.34 -1.56
CA CYS A 238 12.10 -8.69 -1.98
C CYS A 238 10.86 -9.51 -2.37
N GLY A 239 9.81 -9.48 -1.54
CA GLY A 239 8.51 -10.08 -1.88
C GLY A 239 7.93 -9.53 -3.18
N LEU A 240 7.93 -8.20 -3.36
CA LEU A 240 7.40 -7.58 -4.57
C LEU A 240 8.25 -7.90 -5.82
N SER A 241 9.58 -7.93 -5.67
CA SER A 241 10.50 -8.31 -6.74
C SER A 241 10.29 -9.77 -7.17
N HIS A 242 9.98 -10.67 -6.23
CA HIS A 242 9.62 -12.04 -6.54
C HIS A 242 8.33 -12.11 -7.38
N LEU A 243 7.26 -11.40 -6.97
CA LEU A 243 6.02 -11.34 -7.75
C LEU A 243 6.25 -10.80 -9.17
N HIS A 244 7.01 -9.71 -9.31
CA HIS A 244 7.34 -9.14 -10.62
C HIS A 244 8.16 -10.11 -11.49
N SER A 245 9.05 -10.92 -10.89
CA SER A 245 9.81 -11.96 -11.61
C SER A 245 8.93 -13.10 -12.16
N LEU A 246 7.75 -13.31 -11.58
CA LEU A 246 6.73 -14.27 -12.04
C LEU A 246 5.69 -13.63 -12.99
N ASN A 247 5.94 -12.40 -13.46
CA ASN A 247 5.01 -11.58 -14.22
C ASN A 247 3.69 -11.27 -13.45
N ILE A 248 3.69 -11.30 -12.11
CA ILE A 248 2.53 -10.98 -11.26
C ILE A 248 2.62 -9.53 -10.78
N VAL A 249 1.60 -8.72 -11.09
CA VAL A 249 1.44 -7.36 -10.54
C VAL A 249 0.41 -7.39 -9.41
N HIS A 250 0.70 -6.73 -8.29
CA HIS A 250 -0.11 -6.77 -7.08
C HIS A 250 -1.38 -5.91 -7.20
N ARG A 251 -1.24 -4.67 -7.69
CA ARG A 251 -2.28 -3.66 -7.97
C ARG A 251 -3.07 -3.13 -6.77
N ASP A 252 -2.84 -3.63 -5.55
CA ASP A 252 -3.43 -3.10 -4.32
C ASP A 252 -2.45 -3.18 -3.12
N LEU A 253 -1.19 -2.78 -3.35
CA LEU A 253 -0.16 -2.77 -2.31
C LEU A 253 -0.40 -1.57 -1.37
N LYS A 254 -0.59 -1.84 -0.08
CA LYS A 254 -0.88 -0.84 0.97
C LYS A 254 -0.55 -1.41 2.35
N PRO A 255 -0.42 -0.59 3.41
CA PRO A 255 -0.04 -1.08 4.75
C PRO A 255 -1.00 -2.10 5.38
N ARG A 256 -2.26 -2.19 4.91
CA ARG A 256 -3.20 -3.25 5.34
C ARG A 256 -2.90 -4.63 4.74
N ASN A 257 -2.25 -4.66 3.57
CA ASN A 257 -2.02 -5.89 2.80
C ASN A 257 -0.57 -6.38 2.93
N ILE A 258 0.29 -5.65 3.66
CA ILE A 258 1.58 -6.12 4.14
C ILE A 258 1.39 -6.55 5.59
N LEU A 259 1.75 -7.79 5.92
CA LEU A 259 1.55 -8.40 7.23
C LEU A 259 2.89 -8.68 7.91
N LEU A 260 2.91 -8.66 9.25
CA LEU A 260 4.05 -9.09 10.05
C LEU A 260 3.79 -10.48 10.63
N SER A 261 4.69 -11.43 10.42
CA SER A 261 4.58 -12.77 11.02
C SER A 261 4.58 -12.69 12.55
N GLY A 262 4.12 -13.77 13.21
CA GLY A 262 4.58 -14.00 14.59
C GLY A 262 6.10 -14.18 14.62
N PRO A 263 6.75 -13.92 15.77
CA PRO A 263 8.17 -14.23 15.95
C PRO A 263 8.39 -15.75 15.77
N ASN A 264 9.45 -16.12 15.05
CA ASN A 264 9.83 -17.52 14.88
C ASN A 264 10.58 -18.05 16.14
N ALA A 265 11.13 -19.26 16.06
CA ALA A 265 11.86 -19.87 17.19
C ALA A 265 13.16 -19.13 17.58
N LEU A 266 13.65 -18.22 16.74
CA LEU A 266 14.80 -17.34 16.97
C LEU A 266 14.38 -15.90 17.37
N GLY A 267 13.07 -15.64 17.48
CA GLY A 267 12.50 -14.31 17.72
C GLY A 267 12.29 -13.46 16.47
N GLU A 268 12.71 -13.93 15.30
CA GLU A 268 12.70 -13.13 14.06
C GLU A 268 11.27 -12.95 13.52
N VAL A 269 10.96 -11.75 13.06
CA VAL A 269 9.68 -11.36 12.44
C VAL A 269 9.92 -10.96 10.99
N ARG A 270 8.96 -11.31 10.13
CA ARG A 270 9.04 -11.10 8.67
C ARG A 270 7.89 -10.23 8.18
N ALA A 271 8.15 -9.34 7.24
CA ALA A 271 7.13 -8.71 6.39
C ALA A 271 6.72 -9.68 5.27
N LEU A 272 5.41 -9.83 5.04
CA LEU A 272 4.82 -10.67 3.98
C LEU A 272 3.76 -9.89 3.19
N ILE A 273 3.85 -9.94 1.85
CA ILE A 273 2.80 -9.43 0.96
C ILE A 273 1.62 -10.41 0.93
N SER A 274 0.39 -9.89 1.03
CA SER A 274 -0.86 -10.65 1.11
C SER A 274 -2.00 -9.99 0.32
N ASP A 275 -3.16 -10.66 0.27
CA ASP A 275 -4.39 -10.25 -0.43
C ASP A 275 -4.27 -10.22 -1.96
N PHE A 276 -4.27 -11.43 -2.54
CA PHE A 276 -4.02 -11.64 -3.96
C PHE A 276 -5.29 -11.52 -4.83
N GLY A 277 -6.43 -11.14 -4.23
CA GLY A 277 -7.72 -10.99 -4.92
C GLY A 277 -7.70 -9.94 -6.06
N LEU A 278 -6.82 -8.95 -5.97
CA LEU A 278 -6.60 -7.94 -7.02
C LEU A 278 -5.32 -8.15 -7.84
N CYS A 279 -4.52 -9.19 -7.56
CA CYS A 279 -3.33 -9.49 -8.35
C CYS A 279 -3.66 -9.85 -9.81
N LYS A 280 -2.69 -9.65 -10.72
CA LYS A 280 -2.85 -9.96 -12.14
C LYS A 280 -1.54 -10.44 -12.76
N LYS A 281 -1.57 -11.66 -13.32
CA LYS A 281 -0.49 -12.18 -14.15
C LYS A 281 -0.51 -11.52 -15.53
N ILE A 282 0.62 -10.96 -15.94
CA ILE A 282 0.88 -10.46 -17.29
C ILE A 282 1.31 -11.68 -18.14
N PRO A 283 0.71 -11.91 -19.33
CA PRO A 283 1.14 -12.99 -20.22
C PRO A 283 2.58 -12.77 -20.73
N ASP A 284 3.33 -13.86 -20.87
CA ASP A 284 4.72 -13.81 -21.35
C ASP A 284 4.85 -13.08 -22.69
N GLY A 285 5.94 -12.34 -22.85
CA GLY A 285 6.15 -11.45 -24.00
C GLY A 285 5.35 -10.14 -23.96
N ARG A 286 4.69 -9.82 -22.84
CA ARG A 286 4.06 -8.51 -22.58
C ARG A 286 4.60 -7.89 -21.30
N SER A 287 4.56 -6.56 -21.23
CA SER A 287 4.98 -5.76 -20.06
C SER A 287 3.82 -5.00 -19.37
N SER A 288 2.61 -5.05 -19.94
CA SER A 288 1.47 -4.24 -19.50
C SER A 288 0.14 -5.02 -19.48
N PHE A 289 -0.81 -4.53 -18.68
CA PHE A 289 -2.14 -5.12 -18.52
C PHE A 289 -3.27 -4.16 -18.92
N SER A 290 -4.44 -4.75 -19.20
CA SER A 290 -5.66 -3.99 -19.53
C SER A 290 -6.51 -3.71 -18.29
N LEU A 291 -7.09 -2.49 -18.25
CA LEU A 291 -8.08 -2.03 -17.25
C LEU A 291 -9.55 -2.33 -17.63
N ARG A 292 -9.82 -3.08 -18.72
CA ARG A 292 -11.18 -3.44 -19.14
C ARG A 292 -12.00 -4.21 -18.10
N SER A 293 -11.35 -4.76 -17.07
CA SER A 293 -11.97 -5.44 -15.93
C SER A 293 -12.27 -4.50 -14.75
N GLY A 294 -12.33 -3.18 -14.98
CA GLY A 294 -12.41 -2.16 -13.95
C GLY A 294 -11.04 -1.71 -13.40
N ILE A 295 -11.10 -0.60 -12.66
CA ILE A 295 -9.97 0.03 -11.96
C ILE A 295 -9.73 -0.74 -10.65
N PRO A 296 -8.57 -1.39 -10.47
CA PRO A 296 -8.21 -2.07 -9.22
C PRO A 296 -7.60 -1.10 -8.20
N GLY A 297 -7.61 -1.51 -6.93
CA GLY A 297 -6.84 -0.91 -5.85
C GLY A 297 -7.67 -0.06 -4.88
N THR A 298 -7.00 0.40 -3.82
CA THR A 298 -7.60 1.20 -2.73
C THR A 298 -7.29 2.68 -2.93
N GLU A 299 -8.31 3.52 -2.84
CA GLU A 299 -8.16 4.98 -2.99
C GLU A 299 -7.03 5.54 -2.12
N GLY A 300 -6.22 6.42 -2.71
CA GLY A 300 -5.07 7.04 -2.09
C GLY A 300 -3.77 6.23 -2.20
N TRP A 301 -3.82 4.99 -2.69
CA TRP A 301 -2.64 4.15 -2.98
C TRP A 301 -2.50 3.82 -4.47
N ILE A 302 -3.51 4.16 -5.28
CA ILE A 302 -3.56 3.88 -6.73
C ILE A 302 -2.68 4.87 -7.50
N ALA A 303 -1.76 4.35 -8.31
CA ALA A 303 -0.88 5.10 -9.20
C ALA A 303 -1.67 5.93 -10.25
N PRO A 304 -1.22 7.13 -10.63
CA PRO A 304 -2.01 8.07 -11.43
C PRO A 304 -2.38 7.53 -12.82
N GLU A 305 -1.52 6.73 -13.46
CA GLU A 305 -1.78 6.12 -14.77
C GLU A 305 -2.85 5.01 -14.76
N VAL A 306 -3.25 4.51 -13.58
CA VAL A 306 -4.36 3.55 -13.45
C VAL A 306 -5.72 4.24 -13.52
N LEU A 307 -5.76 5.54 -13.22
CA LEU A 307 -6.97 6.39 -13.25
C LEU A 307 -7.04 7.28 -14.50
N ARG A 308 -5.90 7.64 -15.07
CA ARG A 308 -5.80 8.45 -16.30
C ARG A 308 -5.97 7.56 -17.53
N GLU A 309 -7.15 7.54 -18.14
CA GLU A 309 -7.37 6.92 -19.46
C GLU A 309 -6.52 7.61 -20.54
N THR A 310 -5.30 7.12 -20.74
CA THR A 310 -4.35 7.62 -21.73
C THR A 310 -4.23 6.60 -22.88
N PRO A 311 -4.75 6.90 -24.09
CA PRO A 311 -4.72 5.96 -25.20
C PRO A 311 -3.29 5.50 -25.53
N GLY A 312 -3.06 4.18 -25.47
CA GLY A 312 -1.76 3.57 -25.74
C GLY A 312 -0.91 3.30 -24.50
N ASN A 313 -1.04 4.09 -23.43
CA ASN A 313 -0.31 3.88 -22.18
C ASN A 313 -1.07 2.89 -21.28
N LYS A 314 -0.61 1.64 -21.23
CA LYS A 314 -1.23 0.59 -20.41
C LYS A 314 -0.39 0.39 -19.14
N PRO A 315 -1.01 0.36 -17.95
CA PRO A 315 -0.29 0.14 -16.70
C PRO A 315 0.57 -1.14 -16.71
N THR A 316 1.74 -1.03 -16.09
CA THR A 316 2.76 -2.08 -15.97
C THR A 316 2.94 -2.47 -14.49
N SER A 317 3.98 -3.24 -14.14
CA SER A 317 4.39 -3.47 -12.75
C SER A 317 4.81 -2.19 -12.00
N ALA A 318 5.07 -1.08 -12.70
CA ALA A 318 5.43 0.22 -12.11
C ALA A 318 4.31 0.82 -11.21
N VAL A 319 3.07 0.34 -11.32
CA VAL A 319 1.99 0.73 -10.39
C VAL A 319 2.30 0.31 -8.96
N ASP A 320 2.90 -0.86 -8.76
CA ASP A 320 3.22 -1.36 -7.42
C ASP A 320 4.42 -0.62 -6.82
N VAL A 321 5.35 -0.15 -7.67
CA VAL A 321 6.50 0.68 -7.24
C VAL A 321 6.02 2.02 -6.68
N PHE A 322 5.02 2.63 -7.32
CA PHE A 322 4.38 3.85 -6.80
C PHE A 322 3.73 3.61 -5.44
N SER A 323 2.90 2.56 -5.33
CA SER A 323 2.26 2.19 -4.07
C SER A 323 3.30 1.84 -2.98
N ALA A 324 4.40 1.18 -3.34
CA ALA A 324 5.52 0.92 -2.45
C ALA A 324 6.21 2.22 -2.00
N GLY A 325 6.44 3.20 -2.87
CA GLY A 325 7.02 4.49 -2.49
C GLY A 325 6.15 5.24 -1.46
N CYS A 326 4.84 5.16 -1.60
CA CYS A 326 3.89 5.65 -0.60
C CYS A 326 3.98 4.88 0.75
N VAL A 327 4.14 3.55 0.71
CA VAL A 327 4.34 2.72 1.91
C VAL A 327 5.67 3.04 2.60
N PHE A 328 6.74 3.27 1.84
CA PHE A 328 8.07 3.61 2.35
C PHE A 328 8.00 4.90 3.17
N TYR A 329 7.42 5.96 2.61
CA TYR A 329 7.21 7.19 3.37
C TYR A 329 6.31 6.98 4.58
N TYR A 330 5.23 6.19 4.46
CA TYR A 330 4.33 5.90 5.57
C TYR A 330 5.02 5.23 6.76
N VAL A 331 5.91 4.27 6.50
CA VAL A 331 6.70 3.61 7.57
C VAL A 331 7.73 4.58 8.17
N VAL A 332 8.55 5.23 7.34
CA VAL A 332 9.64 6.10 7.84
C VAL A 332 9.10 7.31 8.59
N SER A 333 8.05 7.97 8.06
CA SER A 333 7.40 9.13 8.69
C SER A 333 6.47 8.80 9.86
N ARG A 334 6.35 7.51 10.23
CA ARG A 334 5.45 7.01 11.28
C ARG A 334 3.99 7.41 11.09
N GLY A 335 3.47 7.20 9.88
CA GLY A 335 2.03 7.27 9.58
C GLY A 335 1.59 8.34 8.57
N GLN A 336 2.49 9.24 8.14
CA GLN A 336 2.14 10.25 7.13
C GLN A 336 2.06 9.63 5.72
N HIS A 337 1.60 10.40 4.73
CA HIS A 337 1.54 9.94 3.35
C HIS A 337 2.05 11.05 2.42
N PRO A 338 2.82 10.75 1.34
CA PRO A 338 3.39 11.80 0.49
C PRO A 338 2.33 12.75 -0.08
N PHE A 339 1.18 12.18 -0.46
CA PHE A 339 0.05 12.91 -1.03
C PHE A 339 -0.95 13.40 0.04
N GLY A 340 -0.57 13.43 1.32
CA GLY A 340 -1.33 14.00 2.42
C GLY A 340 -2.56 13.20 2.89
N GLU A 341 -3.50 13.94 3.49
CA GLU A 341 -4.68 13.40 4.18
C GLU A 341 -5.58 12.54 3.30
N ALA A 342 -6.16 11.49 3.89
CA ALA A 342 -6.89 10.44 3.18
C ALA A 342 -7.95 10.98 2.21
N LEU A 343 -8.74 11.98 2.61
CA LEU A 343 -9.82 12.58 1.81
C LEU A 343 -9.36 13.39 0.57
N ARG A 344 -8.08 13.78 0.51
CA ARG A 344 -7.50 14.53 -0.64
C ARG A 344 -6.44 13.73 -1.39
N ARG A 345 -5.99 12.62 -0.81
CA ARG A 345 -4.86 11.81 -1.25
C ARG A 345 -4.92 11.45 -2.73
N GLN A 346 -6.05 10.93 -3.22
CA GLN A 346 -6.16 10.52 -4.63
C GLN A 346 -6.20 11.72 -5.61
N ILE A 347 -6.79 12.84 -5.19
CA ILE A 347 -6.79 14.10 -5.97
C ILE A 347 -5.36 14.62 -6.07
N ASN A 348 -4.64 14.66 -4.96
CA ASN A 348 -3.23 15.08 -4.89
C ASN A 348 -2.34 14.20 -5.79
N ILE A 349 -2.54 12.87 -5.79
CA ILE A 349 -1.88 11.93 -6.73
C ILE A 349 -2.17 12.30 -8.19
N LEU A 350 -3.43 12.61 -8.52
CA LEU A 350 -3.84 13.00 -9.86
C LEU A 350 -3.31 14.37 -10.29
N SER A 351 -3.10 15.31 -9.36
CA SER A 351 -2.44 16.60 -9.59
C SER A 351 -0.91 16.51 -9.64
N GLY A 352 -0.31 15.44 -9.08
CA GLY A 352 1.14 15.34 -8.87
C GLY A 352 1.63 16.15 -7.65
N GLU A 353 0.73 16.55 -6.76
CA GLU A 353 1.02 17.34 -5.57
C GLU A 353 1.40 16.43 -4.40
N TYR A 354 2.68 16.41 -4.02
CA TYR A 354 3.18 15.67 -2.87
C TYR A 354 4.05 16.53 -1.96
N SER A 355 4.22 16.08 -0.71
CA SER A 355 5.13 16.66 0.27
C SER A 355 5.84 15.54 1.02
N LEU A 356 7.17 15.61 1.05
CA LEU A 356 8.02 14.75 1.88
C LEU A 356 8.62 15.54 3.04
N SER A 357 7.83 16.44 3.63
CA SER A 357 8.27 17.41 4.65
C SER A 357 8.73 16.79 5.97
N HIS A 358 8.58 15.48 6.16
CA HIS A 358 9.23 14.74 7.24
C HIS A 358 10.77 14.72 7.11
N PHE A 359 11.30 14.71 5.88
CA PHE A 359 12.74 14.60 5.62
C PHE A 359 13.48 15.93 5.73
N MET A 360 14.57 15.93 6.48
CA MET A 360 15.47 17.07 6.67
C MET A 360 16.67 16.99 5.71
N ASP A 361 16.88 18.08 4.98
CA ASP A 361 17.91 18.22 3.92
C ASP A 361 19.38 18.19 4.43
N ASP A 362 19.56 18.15 5.76
CA ASP A 362 20.82 18.06 6.51
C ASP A 362 20.94 16.79 7.40
N ILE A 363 19.98 15.86 7.32
CA ILE A 363 20.10 14.51 7.89
C ILE A 363 20.49 13.53 6.77
N HIS A 364 21.45 12.65 7.04
CA HIS A 364 22.01 11.77 6.02
C HIS A 364 20.99 10.77 5.47
N ASP A 365 20.32 10.05 6.37
CA ASP A 365 19.39 8.98 6.01
C ASP A 365 18.13 9.54 5.35
N ASP A 366 17.67 10.72 5.79
CA ASP A 366 16.59 11.49 5.16
C ASP A 366 16.92 11.87 3.71
N VAL A 367 18.14 12.32 3.42
CA VAL A 367 18.59 12.63 2.06
C VAL A 367 18.58 11.38 1.17
N ILE A 368 18.94 10.21 1.71
CA ILE A 368 18.90 8.92 0.98
C ILE A 368 17.45 8.45 0.77
N ALA A 369 16.62 8.52 1.80
CA ALA A 369 15.22 8.08 1.78
C ALA A 369 14.40 8.93 0.81
N LYS A 370 14.58 10.25 0.84
CA LYS A 370 13.96 11.22 -0.05
C LYS A 370 14.27 10.94 -1.52
N ASP A 371 15.55 10.77 -1.88
CA ASP A 371 15.97 10.48 -3.26
C ASP A 371 15.29 9.21 -3.82
N LEU A 372 15.22 8.14 -3.02
CA LEU A 372 14.53 6.91 -3.42
C LEU A 372 13.01 7.09 -3.55
N ILE A 373 12.38 7.70 -2.55
CA ILE A 373 10.92 7.84 -2.49
C ILE A 373 10.43 8.76 -3.61
N GLU A 374 11.11 9.88 -3.89
CA GLU A 374 10.79 10.78 -5.00
C GLU A 374 10.83 10.06 -6.36
N GLN A 375 11.81 9.17 -6.58
CA GLN A 375 11.87 8.32 -7.78
C GLN A 375 10.73 7.29 -7.84
N MET A 376 10.39 6.65 -6.72
CA MET A 376 9.32 5.65 -6.66
C MET A 376 7.93 6.24 -6.87
N ILE A 377 7.64 7.43 -6.33
CA ILE A 377 6.32 8.09 -6.43
C ILE A 377 6.15 8.98 -7.68
N SER A 378 7.08 8.91 -8.65
CA SER A 378 7.01 9.72 -9.88
C SER A 378 5.66 9.60 -10.58
N ALA A 379 5.11 10.73 -11.02
CA ALA A 379 3.88 10.79 -11.79
C ALA A 379 4.03 10.17 -13.20
N ASP A 380 5.26 10.09 -13.71
CA ASP A 380 5.61 9.28 -14.88
C ASP A 380 6.03 7.86 -14.45
N ALA A 381 5.37 6.86 -15.02
CA ALA A 381 5.61 5.46 -14.72
C ALA A 381 6.91 4.92 -15.31
N GLU A 382 7.41 5.47 -16.43
CA GLU A 382 8.67 5.02 -17.06
C GLU A 382 9.91 5.50 -16.29
N SER A 383 9.80 6.64 -15.61
CA SER A 383 10.84 7.17 -14.71
C SER A 383 10.99 6.39 -13.39
N ARG A 384 10.04 5.52 -13.02
CA ARG A 384 10.11 4.76 -11.76
C ARG A 384 11.15 3.63 -11.84
N PRO A 385 11.94 3.40 -10.78
CA PRO A 385 12.90 2.29 -10.74
C PRO A 385 12.19 0.93 -10.71
N SER A 386 12.76 -0.10 -11.34
CA SER A 386 12.32 -1.47 -11.12
C SER A 386 12.57 -1.91 -9.68
N THR A 387 11.87 -2.93 -9.19
CA THR A 387 12.06 -3.49 -7.84
C THR A 387 13.51 -3.91 -7.58
N ALA A 388 14.20 -4.46 -8.59
CA ALA A 388 15.62 -4.78 -8.51
C ALA A 388 16.54 -3.53 -8.46
N CYS A 389 16.15 -2.42 -9.11
CA CYS A 389 16.84 -1.13 -8.94
C CYS A 389 16.65 -0.58 -7.52
N VAL A 390 15.44 -0.66 -6.97
CA VAL A 390 15.12 -0.22 -5.59
C VAL A 390 15.98 -0.98 -4.58
N LEU A 391 16.04 -2.31 -4.65
CA LEU A 391 16.88 -3.15 -3.77
C LEU A 391 18.39 -2.91 -3.89
N LYS A 392 18.85 -2.21 -4.95
CA LYS A 392 20.26 -1.78 -5.07
C LYS A 392 20.53 -0.41 -4.45
N HIS A 393 19.50 0.38 -4.16
CA HIS A 393 19.64 1.76 -3.69
C HIS A 393 20.43 1.86 -2.37
N PRO A 394 21.21 2.95 -2.13
CA PRO A 394 21.88 3.23 -0.86
C PRO A 394 21.00 3.19 0.41
N PHE A 395 19.67 3.28 0.26
CA PHE A 395 18.70 3.16 1.35
C PHE A 395 18.79 1.82 2.10
N PHE A 396 19.25 0.76 1.44
CA PHE A 396 19.44 -0.57 2.04
C PHE A 396 20.92 -0.90 2.34
N TRP A 397 21.80 0.10 2.38
CA TRP A 397 23.24 -0.15 2.57
C TRP A 397 23.64 0.00 4.03
N SER A 398 24.13 -1.11 4.62
CA SER A 398 24.77 -1.10 5.93
C SER A 398 25.94 -0.09 5.98
N PRO A 399 26.32 0.40 7.17
CA PRO A 399 27.46 1.29 7.35
C PRO A 399 28.76 0.74 6.73
N GLU A 400 28.97 -0.57 6.80
CA GLU A 400 30.08 -1.27 6.14
C GLU A 400 30.04 -1.11 4.61
N LYS A 401 28.88 -1.34 3.98
CA LYS A 401 28.71 -1.25 2.53
C LYS A 401 28.84 0.19 2.03
N GLN A 402 28.37 1.18 2.79
CA GLN A 402 28.60 2.60 2.49
C GLN A 402 30.09 2.95 2.56
N LEU A 403 30.80 2.49 3.59
CA LEU A 403 32.24 2.73 3.75
C LEU A 403 33.09 2.00 2.71
N LEU A 404 32.64 0.83 2.24
CA LEU A 404 33.25 0.11 1.12
C LEU A 404 33.05 0.87 -0.19
N PHE A 405 31.84 1.37 -0.46
CA PHE A 405 31.56 2.20 -1.64
C PHE A 405 32.48 3.44 -1.72
N PHE A 406 32.61 4.18 -0.61
CA PHE A 406 33.51 5.33 -0.57
C PHE A 406 34.99 4.96 -0.82
N GLN A 407 35.43 3.80 -0.35
CA GLN A 407 36.77 3.28 -0.63
C GLN A 407 36.92 2.94 -2.11
N ASP A 408 36.03 2.12 -2.68
CA ASP A 408 36.07 1.68 -4.08
C ASP A 408 36.07 2.87 -5.05
N VAL A 409 35.23 3.88 -4.76
CA VAL A 409 35.22 5.14 -5.54
C VAL A 409 36.53 5.90 -5.39
N SER A 410 37.06 6.05 -4.17
CA SER A 410 38.34 6.73 -3.94
C SER A 410 39.51 6.02 -4.64
N ASP A 411 39.54 4.69 -4.63
CA ASP A 411 40.55 3.88 -5.32
C ASP A 411 40.42 4.03 -6.85
N ARG A 412 39.18 3.97 -7.37
CA ARG A 412 38.88 4.15 -8.79
C ARG A 412 39.31 5.51 -9.34
N ILE A 413 39.22 6.58 -8.54
CA ILE A 413 39.54 7.95 -8.97
C ILE A 413 40.93 8.44 -8.56
N GLU A 414 41.75 7.70 -7.80
CA GLU A 414 43.05 8.19 -7.32
C GLU A 414 43.95 8.64 -8.49
N LYS A 415 43.95 7.90 -9.61
CA LYS A 415 44.76 8.17 -10.81
C LYS A 415 44.01 8.85 -11.98
N GLU A 416 42.73 9.18 -11.82
CA GLU A 416 41.94 9.80 -12.89
C GLU A 416 42.41 11.24 -13.19
N PRO A 417 42.46 11.68 -14.46
CA PRO A 417 42.66 13.10 -14.82
C PRO A 417 41.55 14.00 -14.23
N ALA A 418 41.82 15.29 -14.06
CA ALA A 418 40.82 16.22 -13.52
C ALA A 418 39.69 16.50 -14.52
N GLU A 419 40.02 16.40 -15.80
CA GLU A 419 39.16 16.63 -16.96
C GLU A 419 38.36 15.38 -17.35
N SER A 420 38.55 14.24 -16.66
CA SER A 420 37.85 13.00 -17.01
C SER A 420 36.36 13.12 -16.69
N PRO A 421 35.46 12.51 -17.50
CA PRO A 421 34.00 12.62 -17.26
C PRO A 421 33.57 12.17 -15.86
N ILE A 422 34.31 11.25 -15.24
CA ILE A 422 34.06 10.76 -13.87
C ILE A 422 34.35 11.87 -12.86
N VAL A 423 35.53 12.50 -12.93
CA VAL A 423 35.94 13.54 -11.98
C VAL A 423 35.14 14.82 -12.21
N VAL A 424 34.85 15.18 -13.46
CA VAL A 424 33.98 16.32 -13.79
C VAL A 424 32.57 16.13 -13.21
N ARG A 425 31.96 14.94 -13.33
CA ARG A 425 30.67 14.64 -12.69
C ARG A 425 30.74 14.71 -11.17
N LEU A 426 31.81 14.18 -10.57
CA LEU A 426 32.00 14.16 -9.11
C LEU A 426 32.20 15.55 -8.50
N GLU A 427 32.87 16.47 -9.20
CA GLU A 427 33.10 17.84 -8.72
C GLU A 427 32.00 18.84 -9.15
N THR A 428 31.19 18.50 -10.16
CA THR A 428 29.97 19.27 -10.51
C THR A 428 29.06 19.36 -9.29
N ALA A 429 28.62 20.56 -8.92
CA ALA A 429 27.89 20.85 -7.66
C ALA A 429 28.62 20.47 -6.35
N GLY A 430 29.82 19.88 -6.39
CA GLY A 430 30.54 19.37 -5.20
C GLY A 430 30.80 20.41 -4.11
N ARG A 431 30.82 21.71 -4.46
CA ARG A 431 30.97 22.83 -3.51
C ARG A 431 29.88 22.86 -2.43
N SER A 432 28.64 22.45 -2.74
CA SER A 432 27.57 22.37 -1.72
C SER A 432 27.77 21.16 -0.81
N VAL A 433 28.12 20.01 -1.39
CA VAL A 433 28.39 18.74 -0.71
C VAL A 433 29.50 18.88 0.33
N VAL A 434 30.63 19.50 -0.04
CA VAL A 434 31.75 19.77 0.87
C VAL A 434 31.57 21.01 1.76
N ARG A 435 30.37 21.62 1.77
CA ARG A 435 30.02 22.82 2.53
C ARG A 435 31.06 23.96 2.34
N THR A 436 31.41 24.19 1.08
CA THR A 436 32.47 25.08 0.55
C THR A 436 33.93 24.71 0.88
N ASN A 437 34.23 24.23 2.09
CA ASN A 437 35.56 23.81 2.52
C ASN A 437 35.44 22.74 3.62
N TRP A 438 35.45 21.45 3.26
CA TRP A 438 35.19 20.35 4.20
C TRP A 438 36.14 20.32 5.39
N ARG A 439 37.36 20.85 5.23
CA ARG A 439 38.36 20.97 6.29
C ARG A 439 37.93 21.88 7.44
N MET A 440 36.89 22.70 7.26
CA MET A 440 36.31 23.55 8.32
C MET A 440 35.19 22.86 9.11
N HIS A 441 34.72 21.70 8.64
CA HIS A 441 33.56 20.98 9.20
C HIS A 441 33.94 19.65 9.86
N ILE A 442 35.24 19.35 9.96
CA ILE A 442 35.81 18.18 10.64
C ILE A 442 36.38 18.55 12.02
N SER A 443 36.58 17.54 12.89
CA SER A 443 37.19 17.69 14.21
C SER A 443 38.60 18.31 14.14
N VAL A 444 38.98 19.06 15.17
CA VAL A 444 40.30 19.69 15.28
C VAL A 444 41.45 18.66 15.31
N PRO A 445 41.35 17.50 16.00
CA PRO A 445 42.35 16.43 15.91
C PRO A 445 42.55 15.95 14.47
N LEU A 446 41.47 15.61 13.76
CA LEU A 446 41.55 15.15 12.36
C LEU A 446 42.11 16.24 11.44
N GLN A 447 41.71 17.50 11.63
CA GLN A 447 42.19 18.62 10.83
C GLN A 447 43.71 18.82 11.01
N THR A 448 44.21 18.69 12.25
CA THR A 448 45.64 18.80 12.57
C THR A 448 46.43 17.66 11.96
N ASP A 449 45.95 16.43 12.10
CA ASP A 449 46.62 15.24 11.59
C ASP A 449 46.68 15.20 10.04
N LEU A 450 45.61 15.62 9.35
CA LEU A 450 45.60 15.73 7.88
C LEU A 450 46.63 16.73 7.35
N ARG A 451 46.96 17.81 8.08
CA ARG A 451 47.97 18.81 7.66
C ARG A 451 49.39 18.26 7.65
N ARG A 452 49.69 17.19 8.38
CA ARG A 452 51.06 16.67 8.57
C ARG A 452 51.62 15.91 7.35
N PHE A 453 50.75 15.23 6.61
CA PHE A 453 51.19 14.20 5.65
C PHE A 453 50.86 14.48 4.18
N ARG A 454 49.74 15.16 3.87
CA ARG A 454 49.32 15.39 2.47
C ARG A 454 48.46 16.64 2.34
N THR A 455 48.71 17.46 1.32
CA THR A 455 47.87 18.62 1.03
C THR A 455 46.59 18.19 0.31
N TYR A 456 45.45 18.35 0.97
CA TYR A 456 44.12 18.12 0.39
C TYR A 456 43.39 19.43 0.07
N LYS A 457 42.73 19.49 -1.09
CA LYS A 457 41.85 20.58 -1.53
C LYS A 457 40.51 20.49 -0.80
N GLY A 458 40.29 21.43 0.12
CA GLY A 458 39.05 21.46 0.93
C GLY A 458 37.76 21.70 0.15
N ASN A 459 37.85 22.19 -1.08
CA ASN A 459 36.69 22.43 -1.97
C ASN A 459 36.43 21.28 -2.96
N SER A 460 37.15 20.15 -2.85
CA SER A 460 37.03 19.00 -3.74
C SER A 460 36.40 17.80 -3.03
N VAL A 461 35.41 17.18 -3.68
CA VAL A 461 34.78 15.94 -3.24
C VAL A 461 35.77 14.78 -3.36
N ARG A 462 36.54 14.71 -4.45
CA ARG A 462 37.61 13.72 -4.66
C ARG A 462 38.61 13.73 -3.50
N ASP A 463 39.08 14.89 -3.08
CA ASP A 463 40.05 14.99 -1.98
C ASP A 463 39.46 14.68 -0.60
N LEU A 464 38.15 14.87 -0.39
CA LEU A 464 37.45 14.39 0.81
C LEU A 464 37.41 12.85 0.84
N LEU A 465 36.99 12.21 -0.26
CA LEU A 465 36.96 10.74 -0.37
C LEU A 465 38.36 10.13 -0.18
N ARG A 466 39.39 10.76 -0.74
CA ARG A 466 40.79 10.35 -0.56
C ARG A 466 41.25 10.50 0.89
N ALA A 467 40.84 11.57 1.59
CA ALA A 467 41.13 11.72 3.01
C ALA A 467 40.46 10.61 3.85
N MET A 468 39.18 10.31 3.58
CA MET A 468 38.44 9.20 4.21
C MET A 468 39.15 7.86 3.98
N ARG A 469 39.44 7.51 2.73
CA ARG A 469 40.10 6.26 2.34
C ARG A 469 41.49 6.10 2.98
N ASN A 470 42.28 7.18 3.04
CA ASN A 470 43.58 7.14 3.70
C ASN A 470 43.47 7.02 5.24
N LYS A 471 42.47 7.63 5.86
CA LYS A 471 42.24 7.51 7.32
C LYS A 471 41.66 6.16 7.73
N LYS A 472 40.85 5.53 6.87
CA LYS A 472 40.42 4.13 7.01
C LYS A 472 41.62 3.18 6.94
N HIS A 473 42.48 3.35 5.92
CA HIS A 473 43.61 2.45 5.69
C HIS A 473 44.64 2.44 6.84
N HIS A 474 44.93 3.61 7.41
CA HIS A 474 45.89 3.78 8.50
C HIS A 474 45.22 3.90 9.89
N TYR A 475 43.97 3.45 10.06
CA TYR A 475 43.17 3.76 11.26
C TYR A 475 43.87 3.40 12.58
N HIS A 476 44.44 2.20 12.69
CA HIS A 476 45.16 1.74 13.88
C HIS A 476 46.51 2.44 14.14
N GLU A 477 47.03 3.19 13.16
CA GLU A 477 48.25 3.99 13.26
C GLU A 477 47.95 5.46 13.67
N LEU A 478 46.67 5.85 13.72
CA LEU A 478 46.28 7.21 14.09
C LEU A 478 46.46 7.46 15.59
N PRO A 479 46.75 8.71 16.02
CA PRO A 479 46.72 9.07 17.44
C PRO A 479 45.36 8.74 18.09
N PRO A 480 45.31 8.31 19.37
CA PRO A 480 44.05 7.96 20.04
C PRO A 480 42.99 9.06 19.94
N GLU A 481 43.35 10.32 20.17
CA GLU A 481 42.46 11.50 20.01
C GLU A 481 41.78 11.59 18.63
N VAL A 482 42.43 11.09 17.57
CA VAL A 482 41.87 11.07 16.23
C VAL A 482 40.94 9.86 16.06
N GLN A 483 41.32 8.68 16.57
CA GLN A 483 40.46 7.48 16.58
C GLN A 483 39.16 7.75 17.36
N ASP A 484 39.26 8.34 18.56
CA ASP A 484 38.13 8.72 19.42
C ASP A 484 37.15 9.66 18.69
N THR A 485 37.67 10.66 17.94
CA THR A 485 36.78 11.57 17.19
C THR A 485 36.18 10.94 15.94
N LEU A 486 36.84 9.95 15.32
CA LEU A 486 36.33 9.24 14.16
C LEU A 486 35.31 8.16 14.56
N GLY A 487 35.43 7.57 15.74
CA GLY A 487 34.65 6.39 16.16
C GLY A 487 35.17 5.10 15.53
N GLU A 488 34.64 3.97 16.01
CA GLU A 488 35.07 2.63 15.58
C GLU A 488 34.72 2.33 14.12
N LEU A 489 35.50 1.44 13.50
CA LEU A 489 35.23 0.94 12.15
C LEU A 489 34.20 -0.21 12.19
N PRO A 490 33.25 -0.28 11.24
CA PRO A 490 33.01 0.66 10.14
C PRO A 490 32.05 1.80 10.51
N GLU A 491 31.18 1.60 11.51
CA GLU A 491 29.97 2.39 11.73
C GLU A 491 30.24 3.81 12.24
N GLY A 492 30.99 3.95 13.33
CA GLY A 492 31.37 5.25 13.87
C GLY A 492 32.12 6.08 12.83
N PHE A 493 33.09 5.45 12.16
CA PHE A 493 33.91 6.08 11.13
C PHE A 493 33.07 6.64 9.97
N VAL A 494 32.11 5.87 9.42
CA VAL A 494 31.30 6.37 8.30
C VAL A 494 30.30 7.42 8.77
N SER A 495 29.64 7.20 9.92
CA SER A 495 28.72 8.13 10.56
C SER A 495 29.37 9.49 10.85
N TYR A 496 30.64 9.51 11.25
CA TYR A 496 31.41 10.74 11.44
C TYR A 496 31.42 11.62 10.17
N PHE A 497 31.62 11.04 8.99
CA PHE A 497 31.64 11.81 7.74
C PHE A 497 30.24 12.11 7.22
N THR A 498 29.30 11.16 7.28
CA THR A 498 27.97 11.35 6.72
C THR A 498 27.13 12.35 7.53
N SER A 499 27.25 12.37 8.86
CA SER A 499 26.65 13.41 9.72
C SER A 499 27.16 14.83 9.42
N ARG A 500 28.40 14.98 8.92
CA ARG A 500 29.01 16.28 8.58
C ARG A 500 28.73 16.70 7.13
N PHE A 501 28.61 15.72 6.24
CA PHE A 501 28.37 15.89 4.81
C PHE A 501 27.19 14.99 4.35
N PRO A 502 25.93 15.29 4.75
CA PRO A 502 24.76 14.44 4.54
C PRO A 502 24.57 13.97 3.09
N ARG A 503 24.85 14.88 2.15
CA ARG A 503 24.69 14.68 0.70
C ARG A 503 25.83 13.88 0.04
N LEU A 504 26.89 13.54 0.77
CA LEU A 504 28.12 12.96 0.20
C LEU A 504 27.87 11.61 -0.48
N LEU A 505 27.10 10.71 0.15
CA LEU A 505 26.83 9.38 -0.42
C LEU A 505 26.01 9.49 -1.70
N MET A 506 24.85 10.17 -1.64
CA MET A 506 23.95 10.28 -2.79
C MET A 506 24.58 11.04 -3.96
N HIS A 507 25.33 12.11 -3.69
CA HIS A 507 26.10 12.82 -4.70
C HIS A 507 27.14 11.92 -5.38
N THR A 508 27.92 11.17 -4.59
CA THR A 508 28.94 10.25 -5.11
C THR A 508 28.29 9.10 -5.89
N HIS A 509 27.19 8.55 -5.38
CA HIS A 509 26.40 7.51 -6.02
C HIS A 509 25.85 7.94 -7.39
N ALA A 510 25.27 9.15 -7.50
CA ALA A 510 24.78 9.69 -8.76
C ALA A 510 25.92 10.02 -9.75
N ALA A 511 27.04 10.57 -9.26
CA ALA A 511 28.21 10.87 -10.10
C ALA A 511 28.77 9.61 -10.77
N LEU A 512 28.90 8.51 -10.01
CA LEU A 512 29.55 7.26 -10.42
C LEU A 512 28.65 6.28 -11.19
N GLN A 513 27.38 6.62 -11.46
CA GLN A 513 26.50 5.83 -12.35
C GLN A 513 27.10 5.56 -13.74
N ILE A 514 28.01 6.41 -14.22
CA ILE A 514 28.73 6.19 -15.49
C ILE A 514 29.63 4.94 -15.46
N CYS A 515 30.08 4.51 -14.27
CA CYS A 515 30.94 3.35 -14.04
C CYS A 515 30.15 2.04 -13.78
N THR A 516 28.82 2.04 -13.92
CA THR A 516 27.93 0.87 -13.76
C THR A 516 28.29 -0.37 -14.59
N HIS A 517 29.07 -0.17 -15.66
CA HIS A 517 29.56 -1.23 -16.54
C HIS A 517 30.86 -1.89 -16.04
N GLU A 518 31.54 -1.31 -15.05
CA GLU A 518 32.76 -1.86 -14.46
C GLU A 518 32.40 -2.86 -13.35
N ARG A 519 33.08 -4.02 -13.35
CA ARG A 519 32.82 -5.10 -12.38
C ARG A 519 32.92 -4.66 -10.91
N LEU A 520 33.77 -3.67 -10.62
CA LEU A 520 33.93 -3.06 -9.29
C LEU A 520 32.59 -2.52 -8.76
N PHE A 521 31.73 -1.98 -9.62
CA PHE A 521 30.51 -1.29 -9.22
C PHE A 521 29.23 -2.15 -9.26
N HIS A 522 29.31 -3.40 -9.73
CA HIS A 522 28.19 -4.34 -9.72
C HIS A 522 27.55 -4.62 -8.33
N PRO A 523 28.26 -4.53 -7.18
CA PRO A 523 27.62 -4.62 -5.86
C PRO A 523 26.61 -3.49 -5.59
N TYR A 524 26.86 -2.31 -6.14
CA TYR A 524 26.15 -1.05 -5.85
C TYR A 524 25.04 -0.73 -6.86
N TYR A 525 25.21 -1.09 -8.13
CA TYR A 525 24.23 -0.81 -9.18
C TYR A 525 23.80 -2.08 -9.93
N LEU A 526 22.71 -2.00 -10.70
CA LEU A 526 22.41 -3.00 -11.72
C LEU A 526 23.22 -2.74 -13.00
N PRO A 527 23.66 -3.80 -13.72
CA PRO A 527 24.26 -3.66 -15.04
C PRO A 527 23.26 -3.03 -16.04
N PRO A 528 23.72 -2.27 -17.06
CA PRO A 528 22.83 -1.63 -18.04
C PRO A 528 21.91 -2.56 -18.85
N LYS A 529 22.18 -3.88 -18.84
CA LYS A 529 21.36 -4.92 -19.50
C LYS A 529 20.33 -5.60 -18.58
N ALA A 530 20.15 -5.11 -17.36
CA ALA A 530 19.25 -5.67 -16.35
C ALA A 530 18.10 -4.71 -15.97
N LYS A 531 17.76 -3.79 -16.88
CA LYS A 531 16.59 -2.90 -16.79
C LYS A 531 15.39 -3.50 -17.52
#